data_AF-A0A935T9R8-F1
#
_entry.id   AF-A0A935T9R8-F1
#
_cell.length_a   1.000
_cell.length_b   1.000
_cell.length_c   1.000
_cell.angle_alpha   90.00
_cell.angle_beta   90.00
_cell.angle_gamma   90.00
#
_symmetry.space_group_name_H-M   'P 1'
#
loop_
_entity.id
_entity.type
_entity.pdbx_description
1 polymer ?
#
loop_
_entity_poly.entity_id
_entity_poly.type
_entity_poly.pdbx_seq_one_letter_code
_entity_poly.pdbx_strand_id
1 'polypeptide(L)'
;MSLAENLLPFEGSATTDNKYMVDSESLSVGNDGVVRFTLVIVSSAGAQNVSYEAMNCLTSERRLYALGHSDKTWSRARSDQWLKIRDNTVNRHYAELYTNYFCPIGLPLRNTDEARQVLRRGGHPSIRQH
;
A
#
# COMPACT_ATOMS: atom_id res chain seq x y z
N MET A 1 7.41 6.61 -16.27
CA MET A 1 6.25 6.74 -15.37
C MET A 1 6.69 7.61 -14.20
N SER A 2 6.19 8.83 -14.13
CA SER A 2 6.44 9.79 -13.06
C SER A 2 5.46 9.51 -11.91
N LEU A 3 5.98 9.25 -10.71
CA LEU A 3 5.17 8.97 -9.50
C LEU A 3 4.25 10.13 -9.06
N ALA A 4 4.38 11.33 -9.64
CA ALA A 4 3.85 12.55 -9.06
C ALA A 4 2.38 12.87 -9.41
N GLU A 5 1.79 12.26 -10.44
CA GLU A 5 0.51 12.74 -10.99
C GLU A 5 -0.72 11.91 -10.56
N ASN A 6 -0.51 10.71 -10.01
CA ASN A 6 -1.56 9.71 -9.82
C ASN A 6 -1.65 9.12 -8.40
N LEU A 7 -1.20 9.88 -7.40
CA LEU A 7 -1.14 9.46 -6.00
C LEU A 7 -2.53 9.51 -5.33
N LEU A 8 -2.97 8.37 -4.80
CA LEU A 8 -4.19 8.25 -4.03
C LEU A 8 -3.84 8.14 -2.54
N PRO A 9 -4.25 9.10 -1.69
CA PRO A 9 -3.95 9.07 -0.27
C PRO A 9 -4.76 8.00 0.47
N PHE A 10 -4.25 7.55 1.60
CA PHE A 10 -4.99 6.74 2.57
C PHE A 10 -4.53 7.06 4.01
N GLU A 11 -5.41 6.81 4.97
CA GLU A 11 -5.08 6.94 6.39
C GLU A 11 -4.22 5.75 6.83
N GLY A 12 -2.91 5.97 6.99
CA GLY A 12 -1.95 4.92 7.30
C GLY A 12 -1.57 4.79 8.79
N SER A 13 -1.66 5.87 9.56
CA SER A 13 -1.46 5.82 11.02
C SER A 13 -1.96 7.09 11.69
N ALA A 14 -2.73 6.94 12.77
CA ALA A 14 -3.13 8.06 13.62
C ALA A 14 -2.01 8.57 14.55
N THR A 15 -0.85 7.90 14.59
CA THR A 15 0.24 8.21 15.53
C THR A 15 1.40 9.00 14.91
N THR A 16 1.33 9.30 13.60
CA THR A 16 2.39 10.01 12.87
C THR A 16 1.79 10.99 11.87
N ASP A 17 2.48 12.10 11.61
CA ASP A 17 2.11 13.07 10.57
C ASP A 17 2.57 12.66 9.15
N ASN A 18 2.90 11.38 8.95
CA ASN A 18 3.31 10.88 7.65
C ASN A 18 2.10 10.86 6.71
N LYS A 19 2.30 11.32 5.48
CA LYS A 19 1.32 11.16 4.40
C LYS A 19 1.60 9.84 3.70
N TYR A 20 0.57 9.00 3.57
CA TYR A 20 0.65 7.71 2.90
C TYR A 20 -0.17 7.75 1.61
N MET A 21 0.44 7.37 0.50
CA MET A 21 -0.19 7.38 -0.81
C MET A 21 0.18 6.14 -1.61
N VAL A 22 -0.73 5.71 -2.49
CA VAL A 22 -0.50 4.66 -3.47
C VAL A 22 -0.55 5.27 -4.87
N ASP A 23 0.42 4.94 -5.72
CA ASP A 23 0.38 5.32 -7.13
C ASP A 23 -0.66 4.49 -7.89
N SER A 24 -1.70 5.13 -8.42
CA SER A 24 -2.83 4.44 -9.04
C SER A 24 -2.50 3.73 -10.36
N GLU A 25 -1.42 4.11 -11.04
CA GLU A 25 -0.95 3.45 -12.26
C GLU A 25 -0.15 2.18 -11.97
N SER A 26 0.48 2.10 -10.80
CA SER A 26 1.23 0.93 -10.36
C SER A 26 0.33 -0.23 -9.87
N LEU A 27 -0.95 0.05 -9.59
CA LEU A 27 -1.87 -0.90 -8.98
C LEU A 27 -2.19 -2.07 -9.92
N SER A 28 -2.00 -3.28 -9.40
CA SER A 28 -2.50 -4.50 -10.02
C SER A 28 -3.06 -5.46 -8.98
N VAL A 29 -4.19 -6.09 -9.31
CA VAL A 29 -4.78 -7.17 -8.53
C VAL A 29 -4.62 -8.45 -9.34
N GLY A 30 -3.76 -9.34 -8.87
CA GLY A 30 -3.50 -10.61 -9.55
C GLY A 30 -4.53 -11.68 -9.18
N ASN A 31 -4.71 -12.65 -10.08
CA ASN A 31 -5.54 -13.84 -9.83
C ASN A 31 -4.96 -14.75 -8.73
N ASP A 32 -3.74 -14.47 -8.28
CA ASP A 32 -3.06 -15.10 -7.14
C ASP A 32 -3.50 -14.53 -5.78
N GLY A 33 -4.43 -13.57 -5.76
CA GLY A 33 -4.86 -12.89 -4.55
C GLY A 33 -3.84 -11.90 -4.00
N VAL A 34 -2.87 -11.50 -4.84
CA VAL A 34 -1.83 -10.53 -4.50
C VAL A 34 -2.12 -9.19 -5.14
N VAL A 35 -2.21 -8.15 -4.31
CA VAL A 35 -2.27 -6.76 -4.74
C VAL A 35 -0.86 -6.21 -4.81
N ARG A 36 -0.44 -5.68 -5.96
CA ARG A 36 0.89 -5.07 -6.16
C ARG A 36 0.73 -3.59 -6.43
N PHE A 37 1.62 -2.79 -5.86
CA PHE A 37 1.49 -1.33 -5.86
C PHE A 37 2.80 -0.66 -5.50
N THR A 38 2.92 0.61 -5.86
CA THR A 38 3.93 1.52 -5.36
C THR A 38 3.35 2.32 -4.19
N LEU A 39 4.03 2.24 -3.05
CA LEU A 39 3.74 3.01 -1.84
C LEU A 39 4.66 4.22 -1.80
N VAL A 40 4.08 5.38 -1.50
CA VAL A 40 4.80 6.64 -1.26
C VAL A 40 4.47 7.11 0.14
N ILE A 41 5.50 7.28 0.96
CA ILE A 41 5.39 7.83 2.31
C ILE A 41 6.17 9.14 2.34
N VAL A 42 5.53 10.23 2.75
CA VAL A 42 6.18 11.53 2.92
C VAL A 42 6.09 11.94 4.38
N SER A 43 7.24 12.18 5.01
CA SER A 43 7.29 12.65 6.39
C SER A 43 6.93 14.13 6.51
N SER A 44 6.63 14.59 7.72
CA SER A 44 6.40 16.01 8.02
C SER A 44 7.59 16.90 7.66
N ALA A 45 8.82 16.35 7.70
CA ALA A 45 10.05 17.03 7.27
C ALA A 45 10.28 16.99 5.74
N GLY A 46 9.37 16.39 4.97
CA GLY A 46 9.45 16.31 3.51
C GLY A 46 10.31 15.17 2.98
N ALA A 47 10.82 14.27 3.84
CA ALA A 47 11.53 13.09 3.38
C ALA A 47 10.57 12.11 2.72
N GLN A 48 10.88 11.67 1.50
CA GLN A 48 10.05 10.75 0.74
C GLN A 48 10.68 9.35 0.70
N ASN A 49 9.88 8.34 1.04
CA ASN A 49 10.20 6.94 0.84
C ASN A 49 9.25 6.38 -0.24
N VAL A 50 9.82 5.70 -1.24
CA VAL A 50 9.08 5.07 -2.33
C VAL A 50 9.46 3.60 -2.39
N SER A 51 8.47 2.73 -2.39
CA SER A 51 8.66 1.29 -2.50
C SER A 51 7.69 0.68 -3.49
N TYR A 52 8.13 -0.34 -4.23
CA TYR A 52 7.23 -1.22 -4.98
C TYR A 52 7.07 -2.51 -4.21
N GLU A 53 5.82 -2.84 -3.89
CA GLU A 53 5.46 -3.85 -2.91
C GLU A 53 4.30 -4.74 -3.39
N ALA A 54 4.09 -5.82 -2.65
CA ALA A 54 2.95 -6.70 -2.78
C ALA A 54 2.31 -6.96 -1.42
N MET A 55 1.00 -7.15 -1.42
CA MET A 55 0.19 -7.59 -0.30
C MET A 55 -0.58 -8.84 -0.71
N ASN A 56 -0.40 -9.93 0.03
CA ASN A 56 -1.13 -11.18 -0.16
C ASN A 56 -2.27 -11.24 0.86
N CYS A 57 -3.50 -11.14 0.35
CA CYS A 57 -4.69 -11.14 1.20
C CYS A 57 -4.93 -12.50 1.86
N LEU A 58 -4.60 -13.60 1.16
CA LEU A 58 -4.86 -14.96 1.63
C LEU A 58 -3.94 -15.38 2.79
N THR A 59 -2.71 -14.86 2.82
CA THR A 59 -1.72 -15.22 3.85
C THR A 59 -1.44 -14.10 4.85
N SER A 60 -2.06 -12.93 4.68
CA SER A 60 -1.81 -11.72 5.47
C SER A 60 -0.33 -11.34 5.51
N GLU A 61 0.31 -11.33 4.34
CA GLU A 61 1.73 -11.07 4.17
C GLU A 61 1.97 -9.91 3.21
N ARG A 62 3.10 -9.21 3.41
CA ARG A 62 3.63 -8.25 2.45
C ARG A 62 4.98 -8.70 1.91
N ARG A 63 5.36 -8.15 0.77
CA ARG A 63 6.69 -8.33 0.18
C ARG A 63 7.17 -7.02 -0.43
N LEU A 64 8.40 -6.64 -0.10
CA LEU A 64 9.09 -5.49 -0.69
C LEU A 64 9.89 -5.97 -1.90
N TYR A 65 9.60 -5.46 -3.10
CA TYR A 65 10.33 -5.83 -4.32
C TYR A 65 11.47 -4.86 -4.63
N ALA A 66 11.20 -3.56 -4.52
CA ALA A 66 12.15 -2.52 -4.89
C ALA A 66 11.94 -1.25 -4.08
N LEU A 67 13.00 -0.45 -3.98
CA LEU A 67 13.02 0.88 -3.40
C LEU A 67 13.36 1.89 -4.50
N GLY A 68 12.57 2.97 -4.56
CA GLY A 68 12.77 4.08 -5.48
C GLY A 68 13.71 5.13 -4.87
N HIS A 69 14.55 5.72 -5.70
CA HIS A 69 15.50 6.77 -5.32
C HIS A 69 15.01 8.14 -5.80
N SER A 70 15.58 9.20 -5.24
CA SER A 70 15.24 10.59 -5.60
C SER A 70 15.57 10.94 -7.05
N ASP A 71 16.53 10.25 -7.66
CA ASP A 71 16.90 10.35 -9.07
C ASP A 71 15.97 9.57 -10.01
N LYS A 72 14.86 9.03 -9.49
CA LYS A 72 13.85 8.23 -10.20
C LYS A 72 14.36 6.86 -10.67
N THR A 73 15.50 6.41 -10.16
CA THR A 73 15.97 5.03 -10.35
C THR A 73 15.39 4.09 -9.30
N TRP A 74 15.53 2.78 -9.53
CA TRP A 74 15.06 1.74 -8.63
C TRP A 74 16.21 0.80 -8.26
N SER A 75 16.25 0.40 -7.00
CA SER A 75 17.09 -0.70 -6.54
C SER A 75 16.24 -1.85 -6.05
N ARG A 76 16.62 -3.08 -6.38
CA ARG A 76 15.98 -4.27 -5.84
C ARG A 76 16.11 -4.30 -4.31
N ALA A 77 15.06 -4.75 -3.63
CA ALA A 77 15.11 -5.00 -2.21
C ALA A 77 16.18 -6.05 -1.87
N ARG A 78 16.95 -5.80 -0.81
CA ARG A 78 18.00 -6.76 -0.36
C ARG A 78 17.40 -8.07 0.15
N SER A 79 16.20 -8.02 0.72
CA SER A 79 15.42 -9.18 1.11
C SER A 79 14.01 -9.02 0.54
N ASP A 80 13.67 -9.85 -0.44
CA ASP A 80 12.36 -9.91 -1.08
C ASP A 80 11.57 -11.11 -0.55
N GLN A 81 11.52 -11.27 0.77
CA GLN A 81 10.75 -12.32 1.43
C GLN A 81 9.33 -11.86 1.76
N TRP A 82 8.40 -12.82 1.84
CA TRP A 82 7.09 -12.57 2.42
C TRP A 82 7.21 -12.40 3.94
N LEU A 83 6.65 -11.31 4.46
CA LEU A 83 6.65 -10.97 5.87
C LEU A 83 5.21 -10.81 6.35
N LYS A 84 4.88 -11.43 7.49
CA LYS A 84 3.56 -11.26 8.11
C LYS A 84 3.27 -9.80 8.39
N ILE A 85 2.08 -9.35 8.00
CA ILE A 85 1.55 -8.05 8.38
C ILE A 85 1.22 -8.13 9.87
N ARG A 86 1.73 -7.15 10.62
CA ARG A 86 1.48 -7.02 12.06
C ARG A 86 0.92 -5.64 12.31
N ASP A 87 -0.13 -5.58 13.13
CA ASP A 87 -0.59 -4.31 13.68
C ASP A 87 0.36 -3.89 14.80
N ASN A 88 1.30 -3.00 14.47
CA ASN A 88 2.23 -2.40 15.41
C ASN A 88 2.43 -0.93 15.08
N THR A 89 2.89 -0.15 16.04
CA THR A 89 2.98 1.31 15.93
C THR A 89 3.85 1.78 14.76
N VAL A 90 4.90 1.05 14.39
CA VAL A 90 5.89 1.48 13.39
C VAL A 90 5.39 1.24 11.96
N ASN A 91 4.74 0.09 11.74
CA ASN A 91 4.36 -0.39 10.42
C ASN A 91 2.83 -0.50 10.26
N ARG A 92 2.09 0.27 11.07
CA ARG A 92 0.62 0.27 11.12
C ARG A 92 -0.02 0.48 9.76
N HIS A 93 0.58 1.28 8.90
CA HIS A 93 0.08 1.55 7.54
C HIS A 93 -0.12 0.28 6.70
N TYR A 94 0.66 -0.78 6.90
CA TYR A 94 0.39 -2.06 6.23
C TYR A 94 -0.86 -2.74 6.78
N ALA A 95 -1.07 -2.68 8.10
CA ALA A 95 -2.27 -3.22 8.72
C ALA A 95 -3.50 -2.44 8.22
N GLU A 96 -3.47 -1.11 8.27
CA GLU A 96 -4.56 -0.24 7.78
C GLU A 96 -4.90 -0.53 6.32
N LEU A 97 -3.89 -0.55 5.43
CA LEU A 97 -4.07 -0.82 4.02
C LEU A 97 -4.63 -2.23 3.77
N TYR A 98 -4.24 -3.22 4.59
CA TYR A 98 -4.77 -4.57 4.53
C TYR A 98 -6.23 -4.64 4.99
N THR A 99 -6.55 -4.24 6.22
CA THR A 99 -7.88 -4.41 6.83
C THR A 99 -8.93 -3.53 6.17
N ASN A 100 -8.58 -2.27 5.89
CA ASN A 100 -9.56 -1.24 5.57
C ASN A 100 -9.66 -0.94 4.09
N TYR A 101 -8.72 -1.41 3.26
CA TYR A 101 -8.67 -1.09 1.82
C TYR A 101 -8.59 -2.33 0.92
N PHE A 102 -7.48 -3.08 0.96
CA PHE A 102 -7.16 -4.08 -0.06
C PHE A 102 -7.61 -5.50 0.22
N CYS A 103 -7.76 -5.85 1.50
CA CYS A 103 -8.11 -7.20 1.91
C CYS A 103 -9.29 -7.20 2.87
N PRO A 104 -10.43 -6.57 2.50
CA PRO A 104 -11.62 -6.59 3.35
C PRO A 104 -11.97 -8.04 3.67
N ILE A 105 -12.26 -8.34 4.94
CA ILE A 105 -12.57 -9.70 5.44
C ILE A 105 -11.54 -10.78 5.06
N GLY A 106 -10.30 -10.41 4.74
CA GLY A 106 -9.23 -11.33 4.35
C GLY A 106 -9.29 -11.83 2.90
N LEU A 107 -10.14 -11.23 2.05
CA LEU A 107 -10.24 -11.57 0.63
C LEU A 107 -9.72 -10.42 -0.23
N PRO A 108 -9.05 -10.72 -1.36
CA PRO A 108 -8.59 -9.69 -2.27
C PRO A 108 -9.76 -8.97 -2.94
N LEU A 109 -9.52 -7.74 -3.35
CA LEU A 109 -10.41 -7.00 -4.25
C LEU A 109 -10.59 -7.74 -5.57
N ARG A 110 -11.66 -7.42 -6.29
CA ARG A 110 -12.04 -8.06 -7.55
C ARG A 110 -11.11 -7.68 -8.69
N ASN A 111 -10.64 -6.44 -8.72
CA ASN A 111 -9.79 -5.90 -9.78
C ASN A 111 -9.13 -4.56 -9.36
N THR A 112 -8.25 -4.07 -10.25
CA THR A 112 -7.54 -2.80 -10.08
C THR A 112 -8.47 -1.58 -9.94
N ASP A 113 -9.60 -1.54 -10.62
CA ASP A 113 -10.50 -0.38 -10.55
C ASP A 113 -11.19 -0.28 -9.19
N GLU A 114 -11.55 -1.41 -8.59
CA GLU A 114 -12.01 -1.45 -7.21
C GLU A 114 -10.91 -0.98 -6.25
N ALA A 115 -9.65 -1.39 -6.45
CA ALA A 115 -8.51 -0.93 -5.64
C ALA A 115 -8.34 0.60 -5.68
N ARG A 116 -8.49 1.21 -6.86
CA ARG A 116 -8.48 2.68 -6.99
C ARG A 116 -9.69 3.31 -6.29
N GLN A 117 -10.85 2.70 -6.42
CA GLN A 117 -12.10 3.22 -5.85
C GLN A 117 -12.08 3.23 -4.32
N VAL A 118 -11.59 2.16 -3.67
CA VAL A 118 -11.52 2.10 -2.21
C VAL A 118 -10.54 3.13 -1.65
N LEU A 119 -9.40 3.37 -2.31
CA LEU A 119 -8.46 4.42 -1.92
C LEU A 119 -9.10 5.81 -2.04
N ARG A 120 -9.77 6.10 -3.17
CA ARG A 120 -10.47 7.38 -3.36
C ARG A 120 -11.59 7.63 -2.35
N ARG A 121 -12.21 6.56 -1.85
CA ARG A 121 -13.29 6.63 -0.86
C ARG A 121 -12.79 6.68 0.58
N GLY A 122 -11.50 6.46 0.82
CA GLY A 122 -10.94 6.35 2.18
C GLY A 122 -11.26 5.03 2.87
N GLY A 123 -11.54 3.96 2.11
CA GLY A 123 -11.77 2.62 2.64
C GLY A 123 -12.72 1.76 1.81
N HIS A 124 -12.75 0.47 2.11
CA HIS A 124 -13.68 -0.49 1.52
C HIS A 124 -15.05 -0.42 2.22
N PRO A 125 -16.17 -0.30 1.47
CA PRO A 125 -17.49 -0.03 2.05
C PRO A 125 -18.05 -1.15 2.93
N SER A 126 -17.53 -2.38 2.82
CA SER A 126 -17.95 -3.49 3.68
C SER A 126 -17.39 -3.41 5.10
N ILE A 127 -16.33 -2.64 5.31
CA ILE A 127 -15.72 -2.41 6.62
C ILE A 127 -16.46 -1.20 7.21
N ARG A 128 -17.56 -1.47 7.92
CA ARG A 128 -18.37 -0.42 8.55
C ARG A 128 -17.46 0.44 9.45
N GLN A 129 -17.31 1.72 9.11
CA GLN A 129 -16.79 2.72 10.03
C GLN A 129 -17.84 2.91 11.13
N HIS A 130 -17.47 2.63 12.38
CA HIS A 130 -18.24 3.00 13.57
C HIS A 130 -17.81 4.38 14.03
#